data_AF-A0A427TLQ9-F1
#
_entry.id   AF-A0A427TLQ9-F1
#
_cell.length_a   1.000
_cell.length_b   1.000
_cell.length_c   1.000
_cell.angle_alpha   90.00
_cell.angle_beta   90.00
_cell.angle_gamma   90.00
#
_symmetry.space_group_name_H-M   'P 1'
#
loop_
_entity.id
_entity.type
_entity.pdbx_description
1 polymer ?
#
loop_
_entity_poly.entity_id
_entity_poly.type
_entity_poly.pdbx_seq_one_letter_code
_entity_poly.pdbx_strand_id
1 'polypeptide(L)'
;MDGVVVAEYAKTAEAAAGDLDAAAAEVGGEGVSAESYGALGAGIGLGASYGRAAGALRRQLADGAEALRSAAEALRQVTVRHDGQDADAAELIKRAGRLEG
;
A
#
# COMPACT_ATOMS: atom_id res chain seq x y z
N MET A 1 0.01 17.40 13.70
CA MET A 1 0.99 16.59 12.95
C MET A 1 1.29 17.37 11.69
N ASP A 2 2.55 17.53 11.29
CA ASP A 2 2.93 18.35 10.14
C ASP A 2 2.42 17.72 8.82
N GLY A 3 1.76 18.52 7.97
CA GLY A 3 1.19 18.06 6.70
C GLY A 3 2.22 17.50 5.73
N VAL A 4 3.46 18.02 5.79
CA VAL A 4 4.60 17.50 5.02
C VAL A 4 4.96 16.08 5.44
N VAL A 5 4.99 15.83 6.76
CA VAL A 5 5.28 14.49 7.31
C VAL A 5 4.19 13.49 6.92
N VAL A 6 2.91 13.90 6.97
CA VAL A 6 1.78 13.04 6.56
C VAL A 6 1.85 12.69 5.07
N ALA A 7 2.25 13.64 4.22
CA ALA A 7 2.41 13.41 2.79
C ALA A 7 3.56 12.41 2.47
N GLU A 8 4.69 12.51 3.17
CA GLU A 8 5.80 11.55 3.04
C GLU A 8 5.43 10.15 3.51
N TYR A 9 4.61 10.03 4.57
CA TYR A 9 4.06 8.73 4.98
C TYR A 9 3.13 8.13 3.94
N ALA A 10 2.26 8.94 3.32
CA ALA A 10 1.38 8.47 2.24
C ALA A 10 2.21 7.93 1.06
N LYS A 11 3.24 8.66 0.65
CA LYS A 11 4.15 8.25 -0.44
C LYS A 11 4.91 6.96 -0.10
N THR A 12 5.37 6.83 1.14
CA THR A 12 6.05 5.62 1.62
C THR A 12 5.12 4.41 1.60
N ALA A 13 3.86 4.58 2.02
CA ALA A 13 2.85 3.52 1.96
C ALA A 13 2.56 3.09 0.51
N GLU A 14 2.51 4.03 -0.44
CA GLU A 14 2.36 3.69 -1.87
C GLU A 14 3.54 2.93 -2.44
N ALA A 15 4.77 3.35 -2.12
CA ALA A 15 5.97 2.66 -2.57
C ALA A 15 5.99 1.21 -2.04
N ALA A 16 5.70 1.04 -0.75
CA ALA A 16 5.59 -0.28 -0.13
C ALA A 16 4.47 -1.13 -0.74
N ALA A 17 3.33 -0.54 -1.13
CA ALA A 17 2.28 -1.26 -1.84
C ALA A 17 2.75 -1.77 -3.21
N GLY A 18 3.52 -0.94 -3.95
CA GLY A 18 4.13 -1.33 -5.21
C GLY A 18 5.13 -2.48 -5.06
N ASP A 19 5.95 -2.44 -4.01
CA ASP A 19 6.92 -3.51 -3.71
C ASP A 19 6.21 -4.83 -3.39
N LEU A 20 5.09 -4.80 -2.67
CA LEU A 20 4.28 -5.98 -2.39
C LEU A 20 3.62 -6.55 -3.65
N ASP A 21 3.13 -5.72 -4.58
CA ASP A 21 2.60 -6.18 -5.86
C ASP A 21 3.69 -6.84 -6.72
N ALA A 22 4.90 -6.27 -6.74
CA ALA A 22 6.05 -6.84 -7.43
C ALA A 22 6.43 -8.21 -6.84
N ALA A 23 6.51 -8.31 -5.51
CA ALA A 23 6.75 -9.57 -4.83
C ALA A 23 5.63 -10.60 -5.10
N ALA A 24 4.37 -10.17 -5.16
CA ALA A 24 3.24 -11.05 -5.48
C ALA A 24 3.33 -11.61 -6.91
N ALA A 25 3.81 -10.81 -7.87
CA ALA A 25 4.04 -11.24 -9.24
C ALA A 25 5.18 -12.27 -9.35
N GLU A 26 6.21 -12.15 -8.52
CA GLU A 26 7.31 -13.12 -8.45
C GLU A 26 6.90 -14.43 -7.77
N VAL A 27 6.06 -14.37 -6.72
CA VAL A 27 5.57 -15.54 -5.98
C VAL A 27 4.67 -16.38 -6.89
N GLY A 28 5.27 -17.35 -7.57
CA GLY A 28 4.65 -18.30 -8.50
C GLY A 28 4.83 -17.95 -9.98
N GLY A 29 5.89 -17.21 -10.33
CA GLY A 29 6.52 -17.32 -11.65
C GLY A 29 7.12 -18.72 -11.88
N GLU A 30 7.70 -18.94 -13.08
CA GLU A 30 8.13 -20.21 -13.69
C GLU A 30 8.84 -21.27 -12.81
N GLY A 31 9.26 -20.94 -11.58
CA GLY A 31 10.07 -21.81 -10.71
C GLY A 31 9.33 -22.78 -9.78
N VAL A 32 8.00 -22.73 -9.66
CA VAL A 32 7.24 -23.62 -8.74
C VAL A 32 6.09 -24.30 -9.47
N SER A 33 6.38 -25.01 -10.56
CA SER A 33 5.40 -25.95 -11.14
C SER A 33 5.57 -27.33 -10.50
N ALA A 34 4.52 -28.15 -10.53
CA ALA A 34 4.58 -29.51 -9.99
C ALA A 34 5.68 -30.37 -10.67
N GLU A 35 6.09 -30.03 -11.89
CA GLU A 35 7.20 -30.69 -12.59
C GLU A 35 8.56 -30.45 -11.92
N SER A 36 8.75 -29.35 -11.20
CA SER A 36 10.02 -29.01 -10.52
C SER A 36 10.41 -30.02 -9.43
N TYR A 37 9.46 -30.82 -8.93
CA TYR A 37 9.67 -31.77 -7.83
C TYR A 37 9.83 -33.23 -8.27
N GLY A 38 9.77 -33.50 -9.59
CA GLY A 38 9.93 -34.84 -10.16
C GLY A 38 8.85 -35.86 -9.75
N ALA A 39 8.98 -37.09 -10.23
CA ALA A 39 7.97 -38.14 -10.06
C ALA A 39 7.73 -38.54 -8.59
N LEU A 40 8.78 -38.56 -7.76
CA LEU A 40 8.66 -38.84 -6.33
C LEU A 40 7.90 -37.72 -5.60
N GLY A 41 8.23 -36.45 -5.92
CA GLY A 41 7.54 -35.28 -5.37
C GLY A 41 6.07 -35.21 -5.79
N ALA A 42 5.74 -35.66 -7.01
CA ALA A 42 4.35 -35.84 -7.44
C ALA A 42 3.63 -36.93 -6.62
N GLY A 43 4.29 -38.06 -6.36
CA GLY A 43 3.75 -39.17 -5.57
C GLY A 43 3.39 -38.80 -4.12
N ILE A 44 4.09 -37.83 -3.53
CA ILE A 44 3.82 -37.34 -2.16
C ILE A 44 3.11 -35.98 -2.12
N GLY A 45 2.67 -35.45 -3.27
CA GLY A 45 1.88 -34.21 -3.34
C GLY A 45 2.64 -32.94 -2.98
N LEU A 46 3.97 -32.92 -3.13
CA LEU A 46 4.82 -31.78 -2.78
C LEU A 46 4.47 -30.54 -3.61
N GLY A 47 4.32 -30.69 -4.92
CA GLY A 47 3.97 -29.60 -5.84
C GLY A 47 2.61 -28.97 -5.51
N ALA A 48 1.60 -29.78 -5.16
CA ALA A 48 0.29 -29.28 -4.75
C ALA A 48 0.36 -28.49 -3.43
N SER A 49 1.19 -28.95 -2.49
CA SER A 49 1.36 -28.29 -1.18
C SER A 49 2.10 -26.96 -1.32
N TYR A 50 3.19 -26.92 -2.10
CA TYR A 50 3.92 -25.68 -2.41
C TYR A 50 3.07 -24.72 -3.25
N GLY A 51 2.29 -25.22 -4.22
CA GLY A 51 1.38 -24.39 -4.99
C GLY A 51 0.30 -23.72 -4.13
N ARG A 52 -0.27 -24.45 -3.15
CA ARG A 52 -1.21 -23.86 -2.18
C ARG A 52 -0.54 -22.81 -1.29
N ALA A 53 0.67 -23.08 -0.80
CA ALA A 53 1.43 -22.14 0.02
C ALA A 53 1.79 -20.87 -0.77
N ALA A 54 2.31 -21.00 -1.99
CA ALA A 54 2.60 -19.89 -2.88
C ALA A 54 1.34 -19.07 -3.21
N GLY A 55 0.21 -19.74 -3.49
CA GLY A 55 -1.07 -19.08 -3.70
C GLY A 55 -1.57 -18.32 -2.47
N ALA A 56 -1.36 -18.86 -1.25
CA ALA A 56 -1.70 -18.18 -0.01
C ALA A 56 -0.81 -16.94 0.22
N LEU A 57 0.50 -17.09 0.01
CA LEU A 57 1.45 -15.98 0.14
C LEU A 57 1.14 -14.86 -0.86
N ARG A 58 0.85 -15.20 -2.12
CA ARG A 58 0.46 -14.23 -3.15
C ARG A 58 -0.77 -13.42 -2.74
N ARG A 59 -1.80 -14.06 -2.17
CA ARG A 59 -2.99 -13.36 -1.66
C ARG A 59 -2.65 -12.42 -0.52
N GLN A 60 -1.85 -12.87 0.45
CA GLN A 60 -1.43 -12.02 1.57
C GLN A 60 -0.66 -10.77 1.12
N LEU A 61 0.20 -10.91 0.11
CA LEU A 61 0.93 -9.79 -0.48
C LEU A 61 -0.02 -8.80 -1.17
N ALA A 62 -0.97 -9.30 -1.96
CA ALA A 62 -1.99 -8.47 -2.62
C ALA A 62 -2.90 -7.74 -1.63
N ASP A 63 -3.39 -8.44 -0.60
CA ASP A 63 -4.22 -7.86 0.45
C ASP A 63 -3.45 -6.78 1.23
N GLY A 64 -2.16 -7.01 1.51
CA GLY A 64 -1.28 -6.03 2.13
C GLY A 64 -1.06 -4.78 1.28
N ALA A 65 -0.87 -4.95 -0.04
CA ALA A 65 -0.73 -3.84 -0.98
C ALA A 65 -2.00 -2.97 -1.04
N GLU A 66 -3.18 -3.59 -1.02
CA GLU A 66 -4.47 -2.88 -0.97
C GLU A 66 -4.67 -2.11 0.34
N ALA A 67 -4.30 -2.70 1.48
CA ALA A 67 -4.36 -2.04 2.77
C ALA A 67 -3.43 -0.81 2.83
N LEU A 68 -2.22 -0.91 2.28
CA LEU A 68 -1.27 0.20 2.21
C LEU A 68 -1.77 1.33 1.29
N ARG A 69 -2.37 1.01 0.14
CA ARG A 69 -3.03 1.99 -0.74
C ARG A 69 -4.15 2.72 -0.02
N SER A 70 -5.00 1.98 0.70
CA SER A 70 -6.10 2.56 1.49
C SER A 70 -5.59 3.51 2.57
N ALA A 71 -4.50 3.12 3.26
CA ALA A 71 -3.86 3.97 4.25
C ALA A 71 -3.27 5.25 3.61
N ALA A 72 -2.57 5.13 2.47
CA ALA A 72 -2.03 6.27 1.75
C ALA A 72 -3.13 7.26 1.31
N GLU A 73 -4.26 6.75 0.84
CA GLU A 73 -5.41 7.57 0.47
C GLU A 73 -6.00 8.30 1.68
N ALA A 74 -6.19 7.61 2.81
CA ALA A 74 -6.65 8.24 4.04
C ALA A 74 -5.69 9.35 4.53
N LEU A 75 -4.37 9.13 4.45
CA LEU A 75 -3.37 10.13 4.81
C LEU A 75 -3.44 11.37 3.89
N ARG A 76 -3.62 11.17 2.58
CA ARG A 76 -3.84 12.30 1.65
C ARG A 76 -5.09 13.11 1.97
N GLN A 77 -6.19 12.46 2.33
CA GLN A 77 -7.41 13.15 2.73
C GLN A 77 -7.21 14.00 3.99
N VAL A 78 -6.37 13.54 4.92
CA VAL A 78 -5.99 14.32 6.12
C VAL A 78 -5.19 15.56 5.73
N THR A 79 -4.19 15.43 4.83
CA THR A 79 -3.41 16.59 4.36
C THR A 79 -4.29 17.63 3.67
N VAL A 80 -5.17 17.22 2.75
CA VAL A 80 -6.08 18.15 2.04
C VAL A 80 -7.01 18.88 3.01
N ARG A 81 -7.51 18.18 4.04
CA ARG A 81 -8.39 18.80 5.04
C ARG A 81 -7.66 19.85 5.87
N HIS A 82 -6.43 19.58 6.28
CA HIS A 82 -5.65 20.53 7.07
C HIS A 82 -5.21 21.75 6.26
N ASP A 83 -4.73 21.56 5.02
CA ASP A 83 -4.34 22.67 4.15
C ASP A 83 -5.53 23.61 3.84
N GLY A 84 -6.74 23.05 3.68
CA GLY A 84 -7.96 23.84 3.49
C GLY A 84 -8.35 24.67 4.71
N GLN A 85 -8.22 24.10 5.92
CA GLN A 85 -8.51 24.82 7.16
C GLN A 85 -7.53 25.96 7.44
N ASP A 86 -6.24 25.78 7.11
CA ASP A 86 -5.23 26.83 7.27
C ASP A 86 -5.46 27.98 6.28
N ALA A 87 -5.86 27.69 5.04
CA ALA A 87 -6.22 28.71 4.05
C ALA A 87 -7.46 29.53 4.48
N ASP A 88 -8.50 28.85 4.99
CA ASP A 88 -9.71 29.50 5.48
C ASP A 88 -9.44 30.39 6.71
N ALA A 89 -8.60 29.91 7.64
CA ALA A 89 -8.18 30.68 8.81
C ALA A 89 -7.36 31.93 8.42
N ALA A 90 -6.47 31.80 7.44
CA ALA A 90 -5.67 32.93 6.93
C ALA A 90 -6.54 34.01 6.26
N GLU A 91 -7.56 33.62 5.51
CA GLU A 91 -8.52 34.56 4.91
C GLU A 91 -9.39 35.27 5.97
N LEU A 92 -9.81 34.57 7.03
CA LEU A 92 -10.54 35.18 8.15
C LEU A 92 -9.69 36.23 8.88
N ILE A 93 -8.41 35.93 9.14
CA ILE A 93 -7.47 36.89 9.76
C ILE A 93 -7.25 38.12 8.86
N LYS A 94 -7.06 37.91 7.55
CA LYS A 94 -6.94 39.02 6.57
C LYS A 94 -8.18 39.91 6.54
N ARG A 95 -9.37 39.31 6.62
CA ARG A 95 -10.65 40.05 6.63
C ARG A 95 -10.84 40.82 7.94
N ALA A 96 -10.50 40.23 9.08
CA ALA A 96 -10.56 40.91 10.38
C ALA A 96 -9.58 42.11 10.43
N GLY A 97 -8.33 41.94 9.99
CA GLY A 97 -7.34 43.02 9.96
C GLY A 97 -7.66 44.16 8.97
N ARG A 98 -8.57 43.94 8.01
CA ARG A 98 -9.07 44.99 7.10
C ARG A 98 -10.23 45.79 7.68
N LEU A 99 -10.94 45.26 8.68
CA LEU A 99 -12.08 45.93 9.32
C LEU A 99 -11.65 46.81 10.51
N GLU A 100 -10.43 46.62 11.03
CA GLU A 100 -9.87 47.38 12.15
C GLU A 100 -8.86 48.47 11.75
N GLY A 101 -8.65 48.72 10.45
CA GLY A 101 -7.79 49.79 9.92
C GLY A 101 -8.56 50.77 9.04
#